data_AF-A0A453LL45-F1
#
_entry.id   AF-A0A453LL45-F1
#
_cell.length_a   1.000
_cell.length_b   1.000
_cell.length_c   1.000
_cell.angle_alpha   90.00
_cell.angle_beta   90.00
_cell.angle_gamma   90.00
#
_symmetry.space_group_name_H-M   'P 1'
#
loop_
_entity.id
_entity.type
_entity.pdbx_description
1 polymer ?
#
loop_
_entity_poly.entity_id
_entity_poly.type
_entity_poly.pdbx_seq_one_letter_code
_entity_poly.pdbx_strand_id
1 'polypeptide(L)'
;VWCSGGGSTVVSAVHDGYVLQKSVATSPIGGEFLTDCMMKSLESKGVVIRPRYSFKKKEVSPGDYKVVDLDFPNTTDSYRLYHMRAIASDIKETVCRVPDTPFDEVAYANVPTTSYELPDGQTIEVGAARFKIPDILFNPFLSQTIPGIDGFGDSTSIRGLPRMVLESVNRCDVDIRKELLSSILVKTLIPVLHCYFSLHTPIFLVAHHQFCS
;
A
#
# COMPACT_ATOMS: atom_id res chain seq x y z
N VAL A 1 15.67 -8.22 -8.38
CA VAL A 1 14.21 -8.49 -8.33
C VAL A 1 13.67 -7.94 -7.02
N TRP A 2 12.63 -7.12 -7.10
CA TRP A 2 11.88 -6.65 -5.95
C TRP A 2 10.47 -7.25 -6.01
N CYS A 3 10.05 -7.91 -4.94
CA CYS A 3 8.71 -8.45 -4.74
C CYS A 3 8.03 -7.73 -3.57
N SER A 4 7.02 -6.91 -3.83
CA SER A 4 6.14 -6.35 -2.79
C SER A 4 4.89 -7.23 -2.67
N GLY A 5 4.82 -8.02 -1.60
CA GLY A 5 3.66 -8.86 -1.26
C GLY A 5 2.68 -8.17 -0.31
N GLY A 6 1.66 -8.91 0.13
CA GLY A 6 0.69 -8.42 1.13
C GLY A 6 1.34 -8.17 2.49
N GLY A 7 2.03 -9.17 3.06
CA GLY A 7 2.60 -9.07 4.41
C GLY A 7 4.03 -8.51 4.49
N SER A 8 4.78 -8.49 3.39
CA SER A 8 6.18 -8.04 3.40
C SER A 8 6.68 -7.67 2.00
N THR A 9 7.78 -6.94 1.99
CA THR A 9 8.54 -6.63 0.80
C THR A 9 9.88 -7.35 0.84
N VAL A 10 10.30 -7.90 -0.31
CA VAL A 10 11.56 -8.64 -0.46
C VAL A 10 12.32 -8.11 -1.66
N VAL A 11 13.63 -7.93 -1.51
CA VAL A 11 14.56 -7.57 -2.59
C VAL A 11 15.65 -8.63 -2.64
N SER A 12 15.91 -9.13 -3.84
CA SER A 12 16.93 -10.15 -4.08
C SER A 12 17.66 -9.86 -5.39
N ALA A 13 18.98 -9.95 -5.39
CA ALA A 13 19.78 -9.91 -6.61
C ALA A 13 19.73 -11.27 -7.32
N VAL A 14 19.69 -11.23 -8.65
CA VAL A 14 19.71 -12.41 -9.52
C VAL A 14 20.85 -12.22 -10.50
N HIS A 15 21.68 -13.25 -10.64
CA HIS A 15 22.82 -13.26 -11.56
C HIS A 15 22.83 -14.61 -12.28
N ASP A 16 22.95 -14.60 -13.62
CA ASP A 16 22.89 -15.81 -14.47
C ASP A 16 21.69 -16.73 -14.21
N GLY A 17 20.54 -16.15 -13.85
CA GLY A 17 19.32 -16.92 -13.54
C GLY A 17 19.27 -17.50 -12.13
N TYR A 18 20.31 -17.32 -11.30
CA TYR A 18 20.34 -17.76 -9.91
C TYR A 18 20.09 -16.62 -8.94
N VAL A 19 19.28 -16.86 -7.91
CA VAL A 19 19.04 -15.90 -6.82
C VAL A 19 20.22 -15.94 -5.84
N LEU A 20 20.86 -14.80 -5.63
CA LEU A 20 21.94 -14.65 -4.66
C LEU A 20 21.35 -14.58 -3.24
N GLN A 21 21.35 -15.70 -2.51
CA GLN A 21 20.74 -15.80 -1.18
C GLN A 21 21.29 -14.77 -0.17
N LYS A 22 22.59 -14.45 -0.25
CA LYS A 22 23.23 -13.44 0.61
C LYS A 22 22.68 -12.02 0.40
N SER A 23 22.21 -11.74 -0.82
CA SER A 23 21.66 -10.43 -1.20
C SER A 23 20.21 -10.22 -0.78
N VAL A 24 19.54 -11.26 -0.27
CA VAL A 24 18.12 -11.18 0.07
C VAL A 24 17.92 -10.25 1.26
N ALA A 25 17.16 -9.18 1.04
CA ALA A 25 16.74 -8.24 2.05
C ALA A 25 15.21 -8.28 2.15
N THR A 26 14.68 -8.43 3.36
CA THR A 26 13.24 -8.41 3.64
C THR A 26 12.90 -7.22 4.51
N SER A 27 11.72 -6.65 4.32
CA SER A 27 11.14 -5.66 5.22
C SER A 27 9.68 -6.02 5.45
N PRO A 28 9.17 -5.87 6.68
CA PRO A 28 7.79 -6.24 6.97
C PRO A 28 6.77 -5.19 6.50
N ILE A 29 7.20 -4.20 5.72
CA ILE A 29 6.32 -3.25 5.05
C ILE A 29 5.77 -3.92 3.79
N GLY A 30 4.47 -4.23 3.78
CA GLY A 30 3.78 -4.81 2.64
C GLY A 30 2.48 -4.09 2.31
N GLY A 31 1.72 -4.63 1.36
CA GLY A 31 0.44 -4.06 0.93
C GLY A 31 -0.64 -4.04 2.02
N GLU A 32 -0.64 -5.02 2.94
CA GLU A 32 -1.55 -5.09 4.08
C GLU A 32 -1.23 -3.99 5.10
N PHE A 33 0.06 -3.72 5.34
CA PHE A 33 0.48 -2.62 6.19
C PHE A 33 0.01 -1.28 5.65
N LEU A 34 0.12 -1.05 4.33
CA LEU A 34 -0.41 0.17 3.72
C LEU A 34 -1.93 0.27 3.83
N THR A 35 -2.64 -0.84 3.71
CA THR A 35 -4.09 -0.90 3.91
C THR A 35 -4.46 -0.51 5.35
N ASP A 36 -3.74 -1.05 6.34
CA ASP A 36 -3.95 -0.70 7.76
C ASP A 36 -3.63 0.78 8.01
N CYS A 37 -2.57 1.32 7.40
CA CYS A 37 -2.26 2.75 7.45
C CYS A 37 -3.39 3.61 6.88
N MET A 38 -3.97 3.19 5.75
CA MET A 38 -5.07 3.90 5.11
C MET A 38 -6.32 3.87 5.98
N MET A 39 -6.66 2.71 6.55
CA MET A 39 -7.78 2.55 7.47
C MET A 39 -7.63 3.47 8.68
N LYS A 40 -6.45 3.50 9.33
CA LYS A 40 -6.17 4.39 10.47
C LYS A 40 -6.23 5.87 10.11
N SER A 41 -5.72 6.23 8.92
CA SER A 41 -5.82 7.62 8.44
C SER A 41 -7.28 8.05 8.22
N LEU A 42 -8.14 7.16 7.73
CA LEU A 42 -9.58 7.43 7.59
C LEU A 42 -10.28 7.54 8.96
N GLU A 43 -9.96 6.65 9.91
CA GLU A 43 -10.46 6.71 11.29
C GLU A 43 -10.08 8.04 11.97
N SER A 44 -8.83 8.51 11.78
CA SER A 44 -8.36 9.78 12.35
C SER A 44 -9.12 11.01 11.81
N LYS A 45 -9.72 10.90 10.62
CA LYS A 45 -10.56 11.94 10.02
C LYS A 45 -12.04 11.82 10.42
N GLY A 46 -12.38 10.85 11.27
CA GLY A 46 -13.76 10.59 11.68
C GLY A 46 -14.58 9.82 10.64
N VAL A 47 -13.95 9.21 9.64
CA VAL A 47 -14.65 8.38 8.64
C VAL A 47 -14.89 6.99 9.22
N VAL A 48 -16.15 6.58 9.32
CA VAL A 48 -16.53 5.25 9.80
C VAL A 48 -16.71 4.31 8.61
N ILE A 49 -15.76 3.39 8.41
CA ILE A 49 -15.87 2.38 7.36
C ILE A 49 -16.91 1.33 7.77
N ARG A 50 -18.03 1.27 7.04
CA ARG A 50 -19.09 0.29 7.25
C ARG A 50 -18.95 -0.90 6.28
N PRO A 51 -18.78 -2.14 6.78
CA PRO A 51 -18.77 -3.32 5.94
C PRO A 51 -20.07 -3.50 5.16
N ARG A 52 -19.99 -4.03 3.92
CA ARG A 52 -21.15 -4.27 3.04
C ARG A 52 -22.24 -5.13 3.66
N TYR A 53 -21.89 -6.06 4.55
CA TYR A 53 -22.87 -6.91 5.23
C TYR A 53 -23.59 -6.16 6.36
N SER A 54 -23.00 -5.09 6.91
CA SER A 54 -23.50 -4.40 8.10
C SER A 54 -24.68 -3.47 7.81
N PHE A 55 -25.05 -3.28 6.55
CA PHE A 55 -26.16 -2.40 6.18
C PHE A 55 -26.92 -2.94 4.97
N LYS A 56 -28.19 -2.56 4.87
CA LYS A 56 -29.03 -2.81 3.69
C LYS A 56 -29.62 -1.49 3.22
N LYS A 57 -29.45 -1.19 1.93
CA LYS A 57 -30.14 -0.07 1.29
C LYS A 57 -31.63 -0.44 1.17
N LYS A 58 -32.47 0.23 1.96
CA LYS A 58 -33.93 0.07 1.89
C LYS A 58 -34.50 1.31 1.22
N GLU A 59 -35.24 1.10 0.13
CA GLU A 59 -35.98 2.16 -0.53
C GLU A 59 -37.12 2.61 0.40
N VAL A 60 -37.10 3.87 0.82
CA VAL A 60 -38.12 4.46 1.70
C VAL A 60 -39.15 5.23 0.88
N SER A 61 -38.73 5.78 -0.26
CA SER A 61 -39.56 6.45 -1.27
C SER A 61 -38.97 6.21 -2.67
N PRO A 62 -39.76 6.30 -3.75
CA PRO A 62 -39.25 6.15 -5.11
C PRO A 62 -38.14 7.18 -5.38
N GLY A 63 -36.90 6.71 -5.45
CA GLY A 63 -35.70 7.53 -5.65
C GLY A 63 -34.88 7.85 -4.38
N ASP A 64 -35.37 7.50 -3.18
CA ASP A 64 -34.70 7.77 -1.90
C ASP A 64 -34.33 6.45 -1.18
N TYR A 65 -33.03 6.16 -1.13
CA TYR A 65 -32.48 4.98 -0.48
C TYR A 65 -31.96 5.36 0.92
N LYS A 66 -32.49 4.71 1.96
CA LYS A 66 -31.95 4.84 3.32
C LYS A 66 -31.11 3.63 3.67
N VAL A 67 -29.91 3.89 4.17
CA VAL A 67 -29.02 2.86 4.72
C VAL A 67 -29.57 2.44 6.08
N VAL A 68 -29.99 1.18 6.20
CA VAL A 68 -30.44 0.58 7.47
C VAL A 68 -29.33 -0.33 7.98
N ASP A 69 -28.77 0.00 9.14
CA ASP A 69 -27.78 -0.86 9.78
C ASP A 69 -28.43 -2.18 10.22
N LEU A 70 -27.76 -3.28 9.91
CA LEU A 70 -28.15 -4.63 10.28
C LEU A 70 -27.16 -5.13 11.33
N ASP A 71 -27.64 -5.31 12.56
CA ASP A 71 -26.85 -5.94 13.61
C ASP A 71 -26.84 -7.45 13.43
N PHE A 72 -25.64 -7.99 13.26
CA PHE A 72 -25.39 -9.43 13.23
C PHE A 72 -24.57 -9.80 14.48
N PRO A 73 -25.22 -10.08 15.62
CA PRO A 73 -24.55 -10.30 16.90
C PRO A 73 -23.61 -11.53 16.92
N ASN A 74 -23.73 -12.43 15.94
CA ASN A 74 -22.87 -13.62 15.77
C ASN A 74 -21.68 -13.40 14.82
N THR A 75 -21.41 -12.16 14.42
CA THR A 75 -20.26 -11.86 13.55
C THR A 75 -18.98 -11.76 14.37
N THR A 76 -17.94 -12.50 14.00
CA THR A 76 -16.64 -12.40 14.66
C THR A 76 -15.92 -11.09 14.30
N ASP A 77 -15.15 -10.53 15.24
CA ASP A 77 -14.35 -9.33 14.99
C ASP A 77 -13.38 -9.50 13.81
N SER A 78 -12.86 -10.72 13.60
CA SER A 78 -12.01 -11.06 12.46
C SER A 78 -12.72 -10.92 11.12
N TYR A 79 -14.00 -11.28 11.03
CA TYR A 79 -14.79 -11.13 9.81
C TYR A 79 -15.10 -9.67 9.51
N ARG A 80 -15.36 -8.87 10.56
CA ARG A 80 -15.53 -7.43 10.45
C ARG A 80 -14.25 -6.75 9.95
N LEU A 81 -13.12 -7.04 10.57
CA LEU A 81 -11.82 -6.48 10.19
C LEU A 81 -11.45 -6.85 8.75
N TYR A 82 -11.70 -8.09 8.32
CA TYR A 82 -11.46 -8.53 6.95
C TYR A 82 -12.21 -7.66 5.93
N HIS A 83 -13.51 -7.38 6.16
CA HIS A 83 -14.29 -6.54 5.26
C HIS A 83 -13.87 -5.07 5.30
N MET A 84 -13.50 -4.55 6.48
CA MET A 84 -12.99 -3.18 6.59
C MET A 84 -11.68 -3.02 5.81
N ARG A 85 -10.77 -3.99 5.93
CA ARG A 85 -9.51 -4.02 5.16
C ARG A 85 -9.75 -4.15 3.67
N ALA A 86 -10.72 -4.95 3.23
CA ALA A 86 -11.07 -5.05 1.82
C ALA A 86 -11.51 -3.70 1.24
N ILE A 87 -12.35 -2.95 1.96
CA ILE A 87 -12.76 -1.59 1.56
C ILE A 87 -11.57 -0.63 1.57
N ALA A 88 -10.73 -0.68 2.61
CA ALA A 88 -9.54 0.17 2.66
C ALA A 88 -8.54 -0.15 1.54
N SER A 89 -8.41 -1.42 1.11
CA SER A 89 -7.58 -1.79 -0.05
C SER A 89 -8.17 -1.25 -1.34
N ASP A 90 -9.49 -1.35 -1.52
CA ASP A 90 -10.21 -0.83 -2.69
C ASP A 90 -10.03 0.70 -2.81
N ILE A 91 -10.18 1.42 -1.69
CA ILE A 91 -9.89 2.85 -1.62
C ILE A 91 -8.44 3.12 -2.01
N LYS A 92 -7.48 2.44 -1.36
CA LYS A 92 -6.05 2.60 -1.65
C LYS A 92 -5.76 2.38 -3.13
N GLU A 93 -6.31 1.35 -3.74
CA GLU A 93 -6.08 1.03 -5.16
C GLU A 93 -6.72 2.03 -6.11
N THR A 94 -7.85 2.64 -5.71
CA THR A 94 -8.58 3.62 -6.51
C THR A 94 -8.00 5.03 -6.40
N VAL A 95 -7.60 5.47 -5.20
CA VAL A 95 -7.22 6.88 -4.95
C VAL A 95 -5.73 7.10 -4.73
N CYS A 96 -4.98 6.11 -4.24
CA CYS A 96 -3.57 6.31 -3.92
C CYS A 96 -2.71 6.40 -5.17
N ARG A 97 -1.70 7.26 -5.12
CA ARG A 97 -0.71 7.43 -6.17
C ARG A 97 0.63 7.72 -5.53
N VAL A 98 1.68 7.07 -6.03
CA VAL A 98 3.05 7.37 -5.59
C VAL A 98 3.38 8.81 -6.01
N PRO A 99 3.85 9.67 -5.10
CA PRO A 99 4.26 11.02 -5.44
C PRO A 99 5.53 11.01 -6.29
N ASP A 100 5.65 11.96 -7.23
CA ASP A 100 6.83 12.06 -8.11
C ASP A 100 8.06 12.63 -7.37
N THR A 101 7.82 13.34 -6.27
CA THR A 101 8.84 13.86 -5.36
C THR A 101 8.63 13.30 -3.95
N PRO A 102 9.66 13.28 -3.08
CA PRO A 102 9.48 12.89 -1.68
C PRO A 102 8.28 13.61 -1.05
N PHE A 103 7.46 12.87 -0.30
CA PHE A 103 6.24 13.44 0.26
C PHE A 103 6.57 14.59 1.23
N ASP A 104 6.00 15.75 0.94
CA ASP A 104 6.02 16.92 1.82
C ASP A 104 4.58 17.30 2.18
N GLU A 105 4.27 17.29 3.47
CA GLU A 105 2.93 17.59 3.97
C GLU A 105 2.46 18.98 3.55
N VAL A 106 3.35 19.97 3.48
CA VAL A 106 2.98 21.35 3.09
C VAL A 106 2.69 21.44 1.60
N ALA A 107 3.51 20.79 0.77
CA ALA A 107 3.31 20.77 -0.67
C ALA A 107 2.02 20.03 -1.07
N TYR A 108 1.74 18.91 -0.39
CA TYR A 108 0.59 18.06 -0.68
C TYR A 108 -0.68 18.45 0.08
N ALA A 109 -0.61 19.35 1.06
CA ALA A 109 -1.79 19.88 1.75
C ALA A 109 -2.76 20.61 0.81
N ASN A 110 -2.23 21.28 -0.22
CA ASN A 110 -3.02 22.05 -1.18
C ASN A 110 -3.46 21.24 -2.40
N VAL A 111 -3.10 19.95 -2.47
CA VAL A 111 -3.46 19.11 -3.60
C VAL A 111 -4.96 18.78 -3.52
N PRO A 112 -5.71 18.90 -4.65
CA PRO A 112 -7.14 18.63 -4.67
C PRO A 112 -7.46 17.27 -4.06
N THR A 113 -8.53 17.21 -3.28
CA THR A 113 -9.04 15.95 -2.75
C THR A 113 -9.67 15.13 -3.87
N THR A 114 -9.78 13.82 -3.65
CA THR A 114 -10.54 12.93 -4.53
C THR A 114 -11.69 12.34 -3.76
N SER A 115 -12.89 12.53 -4.30
CA SER A 115 -14.13 11.95 -3.81
C SER A 115 -14.13 10.45 -4.07
N TYR A 116 -14.39 9.66 -3.03
CA TYR A 116 -14.60 8.22 -3.13
C TYR A 116 -15.95 7.86 -2.49
N GLU A 117 -16.76 7.03 -3.17
CA GLU A 117 -18.03 6.55 -2.62
C GLU A 117 -17.80 5.28 -1.80
N LEU A 118 -18.01 5.37 -0.49
CA LEU A 118 -18.05 4.21 0.39
C LEU A 118 -19.24 3.30 0.01
N PRO A 119 -19.18 2.01 0.33
CA PRO A 119 -20.23 1.07 -0.09
C PRO A 119 -21.62 1.39 0.50
N ASP A 120 -21.67 2.14 1.61
CA ASP A 120 -22.91 2.66 2.20
C ASP A 120 -23.54 3.80 1.37
N GLY A 121 -22.81 4.40 0.44
CA GLY A 121 -23.20 5.56 -0.35
C GLY A 121 -22.70 6.88 0.22
N GLN A 122 -21.91 6.86 1.30
CA GLN A 122 -21.28 8.07 1.82
C GLN A 122 -20.07 8.44 0.94
N THR A 123 -20.03 9.67 0.43
CA THR A 123 -18.86 10.19 -0.26
C THR A 123 -17.83 10.71 0.75
N ILE A 124 -16.59 10.27 0.63
CA ILE A 124 -15.45 10.72 1.43
C ILE A 124 -14.43 11.45 0.56
N GLU A 125 -13.80 12.48 1.12
CA GLU A 125 -12.77 13.27 0.44
C GLU A 125 -11.37 12.86 0.89
N VAL A 126 -10.61 12.20 0.00
CA VAL A 126 -9.24 11.78 0.29
C VAL A 126 -8.25 12.78 -0.32
N GLY A 127 -7.61 13.58 0.54
CA GLY A 127 -6.55 14.53 0.18
C GLY A 127 -5.13 13.93 0.26
N ALA A 128 -4.24 14.58 1.00
CA ALA A 128 -2.80 14.24 1.09
C ALA A 128 -2.49 12.77 1.48
N ALA A 129 -3.38 12.09 2.21
CA ALA A 129 -3.22 10.68 2.59
C ALA A 129 -2.97 9.78 1.37
N ARG A 130 -3.55 10.10 0.22
CA ARG A 130 -3.41 9.29 -1.01
C ARG A 130 -1.98 9.24 -1.56
N PHE A 131 -1.15 10.22 -1.23
CA PHE A 131 0.28 10.26 -1.58
C PHE A 131 1.16 9.81 -0.42
N LYS A 132 0.76 10.15 0.81
CA LYS A 132 1.47 9.75 2.04
C LYS A 132 1.57 8.23 2.18
N ILE A 133 0.45 7.52 1.99
CA ILE A 133 0.39 6.06 2.16
C ILE A 133 1.37 5.32 1.24
N PRO A 134 1.37 5.52 -0.09
CA PRO A 134 2.35 4.86 -0.95
C PRO A 134 3.80 5.31 -0.68
N ASP A 135 4.03 6.54 -0.22
CA ASP A 135 5.39 7.00 0.11
C ASP A 135 6.00 6.31 1.33
N ILE A 136 5.19 5.69 2.21
CA ILE A 136 5.66 4.87 3.34
C ILE A 136 6.60 3.75 2.90
N LEU A 137 6.40 3.20 1.69
CA LEU A 137 7.30 2.18 1.16
C LEU A 137 8.71 2.71 0.92
N PHE A 138 8.83 3.97 0.51
CA PHE A 138 10.11 4.64 0.28
C PHE A 138 10.66 5.22 1.57
N ASN A 139 9.81 5.89 2.36
CA ASN A 139 10.10 6.51 3.64
C ASN A 139 9.22 5.93 4.76
N PRO A 140 9.66 4.85 5.42
CA PRO A 140 8.86 4.21 6.47
C PRO A 140 8.54 5.10 7.66
N PHE A 141 9.37 6.12 7.92
CA PHE A 141 9.14 7.06 9.02
C PHE A 141 7.80 7.80 8.92
N LEU A 142 7.24 7.92 7.71
CA LEU A 142 5.92 8.50 7.51
C LEU A 142 4.80 7.69 8.18
N SER A 143 4.97 6.38 8.40
CA SER A 143 3.94 5.59 9.08
C SER A 143 3.80 5.97 10.56
N GLN A 144 4.88 6.42 11.20
CA GLN A 144 4.87 6.88 12.60
C GLN A 144 4.08 8.17 12.79
N THR A 145 3.87 8.93 11.71
CA THR A 145 3.05 10.14 11.73
C THR A 145 1.55 9.84 11.58
N ILE A 146 1.16 8.57 11.43
CA ILE A 146 -0.24 8.15 11.36
C ILE A 146 -0.68 7.70 12.76
N PRO A 147 -1.71 8.34 13.36
CA PRO A 147 -2.19 7.95 14.69
C PRO A 147 -2.69 6.51 14.74
N GLY A 148 -2.30 5.76 15.77
CA GLY A 148 -2.77 4.39 16.02
C GLY A 148 -2.03 3.30 15.23
N ILE A 149 -0.87 3.63 14.64
CA ILE A 149 0.10 2.64 14.15
C ILE A 149 1.17 2.41 15.23
N ASP A 150 0.80 1.59 16.21
CA ASP A 150 1.63 1.31 17.38
C ASP A 150 2.05 -0.16 17.31
N GLY A 151 2.91 -0.55 16.35
CA GLY A 151 3.01 -1.98 16.06
C GLY A 151 4.24 -2.53 15.35
N PHE A 152 5.20 -1.70 14.93
CA PHE A 152 6.43 -2.26 14.36
C PHE A 152 7.58 -2.17 15.36
N GLY A 153 7.79 -3.30 16.04
CA GLY A 153 8.94 -3.56 16.91
C GLY A 153 10.25 -3.25 16.18
N ASP A 154 11.12 -2.56 16.91
CA ASP A 154 12.46 -2.13 16.51
C ASP A 154 12.50 -1.34 15.18
N SER A 155 12.69 -0.02 15.28
CA SER A 155 12.88 0.88 14.14
C SER A 155 14.08 0.52 13.24
N THR A 156 14.90 -0.44 13.67
CA THR A 156 16.01 -1.05 12.92
C THR A 156 15.58 -2.11 11.90
N SER A 157 14.38 -2.70 12.03
CA SER A 157 13.87 -3.74 11.11
C SER A 157 13.12 -3.16 9.90
N ILE A 158 12.62 -1.93 10.03
CA ILE A 158 11.84 -1.25 9.02
C ILE A 158 12.79 -0.56 8.04
N ARG A 159 12.79 -1.00 6.78
CA ARG A 159 13.68 -0.47 5.74
C ARG A 159 12.84 -0.02 4.57
N GLY A 160 13.03 1.24 4.16
CA GLY A 160 12.47 1.72 2.91
C GLY A 160 13.10 1.01 1.71
N LEU A 161 12.37 0.98 0.61
CA LEU A 161 12.78 0.33 -0.63
C LEU A 161 14.18 0.71 -1.11
N PRO A 162 14.57 2.01 -1.18
CA PRO A 162 15.89 2.37 -1.69
C PRO A 162 17.00 1.80 -0.82
N ARG A 163 16.79 1.75 0.50
CA ARG A 163 17.74 1.22 1.47
C ARG A 163 17.88 -0.30 1.33
N MET A 164 16.78 -1.01 1.10
CA MET A 164 16.80 -2.46 0.84
C MET A 164 17.56 -2.81 -0.44
N VAL A 165 17.36 -2.04 -1.51
CA VAL A 165 18.07 -2.23 -2.79
C VAL A 165 19.57 -1.99 -2.60
N LEU A 166 19.93 -0.88 -1.96
CA LEU A 166 21.34 -0.55 -1.69
C LEU A 166 22.01 -1.63 -0.82
N GLU A 167 21.33 -2.11 0.21
CA GLU A 167 21.82 -3.20 1.06
C GLU A 167 22.00 -4.50 0.28
N SER A 168 21.04 -4.87 -0.56
CA SER A 168 21.11 -6.04 -1.43
C SER A 168 22.32 -5.97 -2.37
N VAL A 169 22.54 -4.82 -3.02
CA VAL A 169 23.66 -4.57 -3.93
C VAL A 169 24.99 -4.54 -3.19
N ASN A 170 25.05 -3.96 -1.99
CA ASN A 170 26.28 -3.91 -1.18
C ASN A 170 26.71 -5.27 -0.64
N ARG A 171 25.78 -6.21 -0.47
CA ARG A 171 26.08 -7.62 -0.11
C ARG A 171 26.55 -8.45 -1.31
N CYS A 172 26.41 -7.94 -2.53
CA CYS A 172 26.92 -8.56 -3.74
C CYS A 172 28.38 -8.14 -4.02
N ASP A 173 29.08 -8.98 -4.79
CA ASP A 173 30.43 -8.69 -5.27
C ASP A 173 30.45 -7.44 -6.14
N VAL A 174 31.55 -6.68 -6.04
CA VAL A 174 31.69 -5.36 -6.68
C VAL A 174 31.51 -5.44 -8.19
N ASP A 175 31.96 -6.53 -8.80
CA ASP A 175 31.94 -6.75 -10.25
C ASP A 175 30.52 -6.81 -10.82
N ILE A 176 29.57 -7.34 -10.05
CA ILE A 176 28.18 -7.52 -10.49
C ILE A 176 27.27 -6.33 -10.14
N ARG A 177 27.71 -5.40 -9.28
CA ARG A 177 26.87 -4.28 -8.81
C ARG A 177 26.39 -3.38 -9.93
N LYS A 178 27.26 -3.11 -10.90
CA LYS A 178 26.94 -2.24 -12.05
C LYS A 178 25.85 -2.85 -12.93
N GLU A 179 25.93 -4.15 -13.15
CA GLU A 179 24.96 -4.91 -13.92
C GLU A 179 23.61 -5.00 -13.19
N LEU A 180 23.64 -5.30 -11.88
CA LEU A 180 22.43 -5.35 -11.06
C LEU A 180 21.66 -4.03 -11.01
N LEU A 181 22.37 -2.90 -10.98
CA LEU A 181 21.76 -1.57 -11.01
C LEU A 181 21.24 -1.18 -12.39
N SER A 182 21.76 -1.81 -13.46
CA SER A 182 21.29 -1.57 -14.83
C SER A 182 19.96 -2.27 -15.13
N SER A 183 19.64 -3.35 -14.42
CA SER A 183 18.42 -4.13 -14.64
C SER A 183 17.68 -4.40 -13.32
N ILE A 184 16.69 -3.57 -13.00
CA ILE A 184 15.87 -3.76 -11.80
C ILE A 184 14.47 -4.23 -12.22
N LEU A 185 14.15 -5.46 -11.83
CA LEU A 185 12.82 -6.03 -12.03
C LEU A 185 11.95 -5.74 -10.80
N VAL A 186 10.79 -5.14 -11.01
CA VAL A 186 9.79 -4.87 -9.97
C VAL A 186 8.57 -5.74 -10.21
N LYS A 187 8.23 -6.54 -9.20
CA LYS A 187 7.00 -7.30 -9.08
C LYS A 187 6.26 -6.78 -7.86
N THR A 188 5.10 -6.20 -8.08
CA THR A 188 4.28 -5.65 -7.02
C THR A 188 2.86 -6.14 -7.18
N LEU A 189 2.26 -6.59 -6.08
CA LEU A 189 0.81 -6.84 -6.01
C LEU A 189 0.04 -5.56 -5.66
N ILE A 190 0.74 -4.42 -5.55
CA ILE A 190 0.17 -3.13 -5.22
C ILE A 190 -0.02 -2.35 -6.55
N PRO A 191 -1.25 -2.20 -7.07
CA PRO A 191 -1.54 -1.55 -8.36
C PRO A 191 -0.97 -0.13 -8.46
N VAL A 192 -0.93 0.59 -7.35
CA VAL A 192 -0.48 1.99 -7.30
C VAL A 192 1.02 2.15 -7.60
N LEU A 193 1.82 1.13 -7.31
CA LEU A 193 3.25 1.09 -7.68
C LEU A 193 3.46 0.70 -9.14
N HIS A 194 2.56 -0.12 -9.70
CA HIS A 194 2.65 -0.56 -11.10
C HIS A 194 2.55 0.63 -12.05
N CYS A 195 1.58 1.53 -11.84
CA CYS A 195 1.45 2.74 -12.65
C CYS A 195 2.65 3.69 -12.50
N TYR A 196 3.22 3.81 -11.31
CA TYR A 196 4.36 4.70 -11.07
C TYR A 196 5.62 4.25 -11.81
N PHE A 197 6.04 2.99 -11.64
CA PHE A 197 7.25 2.47 -12.28
C PHE A 197 7.12 2.35 -13.81
N SER A 198 5.90 2.13 -14.31
CA SER A 198 5.64 2.08 -15.75
C SER A 198 5.74 3.46 -16.45
N LEU A 199 5.55 4.56 -15.72
CA LEU A 199 5.56 5.92 -16.30
C LEU A 199 6.87 6.68 -16.08
N HIS A 200 7.58 6.46 -14.96
CA HIS A 200 8.70 7.34 -14.57
C HIS A 200 10.11 6.77 -14.78
N THR A 201 10.26 5.49 -15.13
CA THR A 201 11.60 4.89 -15.24
C THR A 201 11.69 3.85 -16.36
N PRO A 202 12.37 4.13 -17.49
CA PRO A 202 12.55 3.19 -18.59
C PRO A 202 13.45 1.98 -18.26
N ILE A 203 14.01 1.93 -17.04
CA ILE A 203 14.96 0.91 -16.56
C ILE A 203 14.22 -0.28 -15.89
N PHE A 204 12.95 -0.12 -15.54
CA PHE A 204 12.20 -1.15 -14.82
C PHE A 204 11.36 -1.98 -15.78
N LEU A 205 11.80 -3.21 -16.06
CA LEU A 205 10.97 -4.18 -16.76
C LEU A 205 9.93 -4.72 -15.77
N VAL A 206 8.67 -4.33 -15.95
CA VAL A 206 7.55 -4.90 -15.20
C VAL A 206 7.25 -6.28 -15.78
N ALA A 207 7.62 -7.33 -15.06
CA ALA A 207 7.35 -8.70 -15.47
C ALA A 207 5.87 -9.05 -15.19
N HIS A 208 4.99 -8.76 -16.15
CA HIS A 208 3.60 -9.24 -16.16
C HIS A 208 3.50 -10.59 -16.87
N HIS A 209 3.95 -11.67 -16.21
CA HIS A 209 3.52 -13.06 -16.41
C HIS A 209 4.43 -14.00 -15.59
N GLN A 210 3.90 -15.15 -15.15
CA GLN A 210 4.61 -16.35 -14.63
C GLN A 210 4.70 -16.63 -13.12
N PHE A 211 3.82 -16.15 -12.23
CA PHE A 211 3.72 -16.77 -10.88
C PHE A 211 2.28 -16.93 -10.37
N CYS A 212 1.35 -17.24 -11.28
CA CYS A 212 0.10 -17.92 -10.96
C CYS A 212 0.06 -19.23 -11.74
N SER A 213 0.78 -20.23 -11.25
CA SER A 213 0.58 -21.67 -11.50
C SER A 213 1.30 -22.43 -10.41
#